data_AF-J3NG11-F1
#
_entry.id   AF-J3NG11-F1
#
_cell.length_a   1.000
_cell.length_b   1.000
_cell.length_c   1.000
_cell.angle_alpha   90.00
_cell.angle_beta   90.00
_cell.angle_gamma   90.00
#
_symmetry.space_group_name_H-M   'P 1'
#
loop_
_entity.id
_entity.type
_entity.pdbx_description
1 polymer ?
#
loop_
_entity_poly.entity_id
_entity_poly.type
_entity_poly.pdbx_seq_one_letter_code
_entity_poly.pdbx_strand_id
1 'polypeptide(L)'
;MQPSKALQGVYRKLQLTTKDIKKGFYKGTGSGSMGSHTKWGTYKIDWRKVRTYVVPKNLAETKLTPFVTKKMEPINGFGQYRDRAGPKSPQLYLDRWKAENGLD
;
A
#
# COMPACT_ATOMS: atom_id res chain seq x y z
N MET A 1 0.39 -33.42 4.64
CA MET A 1 -1.00 -33.89 4.54
C MET A 1 -1.07 -34.86 3.38
N GLN A 2 -1.70 -36.03 3.52
CA GLN A 2 -1.90 -36.95 2.39
C GLN A 2 -3.31 -36.73 1.84
N PRO A 3 -3.49 -36.40 0.54
CA PRO A 3 -4.81 -36.24 -0.06
C PRO A 3 -5.54 -37.59 -0.16
N SER A 4 -6.86 -37.57 -0.29
CA SER A 4 -7.67 -38.77 -0.53
C SER A 4 -7.33 -39.41 -1.89
N LYS A 5 -7.58 -40.72 -2.04
CA LYS A 5 -7.24 -41.49 -3.25
C LYS A 5 -7.79 -40.85 -4.54
N ALA A 6 -9.02 -40.35 -4.52
CA ALA A 6 -9.64 -39.69 -5.67
C ALA A 6 -8.93 -38.39 -6.11
N LEU A 7 -8.28 -37.69 -5.17
CA LEU A 7 -7.62 -36.41 -5.43
C LEU A 7 -6.12 -36.53 -5.65
N GLN A 8 -5.54 -37.72 -5.46
CA GLN A 8 -4.09 -37.93 -5.46
C GLN A 8 -3.42 -37.54 -6.79
N GLY A 9 -4.08 -37.82 -7.92
CA GLY A 9 -3.62 -37.43 -9.26
C GLY A 9 -3.74 -35.94 -9.57
N VAL A 10 -4.78 -35.28 -9.04
CA VAL A 10 -5.04 -33.84 -9.25
C VAL A 10 -4.12 -33.01 -8.36
N TYR A 11 -3.93 -33.41 -7.10
CA TYR A 11 -3.12 -32.69 -6.10
C TYR A 11 -1.67 -32.50 -6.57
N ARG A 12 -1.09 -33.49 -7.26
CA ARG A 12 0.28 -33.41 -7.80
C ARG A 12 0.47 -32.33 -8.86
N LYS A 13 -0.61 -31.83 -9.48
CA LYS A 13 -0.58 -30.78 -10.51
C LYS A 13 -0.82 -29.38 -9.94
N LEU A 14 -1.21 -29.26 -8.66
CA LEU A 14 -1.42 -27.98 -8.02
C LEU A 14 -0.08 -27.28 -7.75
N GLN A 15 -0.11 -25.95 -7.69
CA GLN A 15 1.07 -25.17 -7.39
C GLN A 15 1.53 -25.42 -5.96
N LEU A 16 2.81 -25.74 -5.78
CA LEU A 16 3.39 -25.98 -4.46
C LEU A 16 3.33 -24.74 -3.56
N THR A 17 2.96 -24.99 -2.31
CA THR A 17 2.98 -24.06 -1.19
C THR A 17 4.04 -24.48 -0.19
N THR A 18 4.34 -23.61 0.77
CA THR A 18 5.30 -23.88 1.85
C THR A 18 4.93 -25.07 2.74
N LYS A 19 3.70 -25.61 2.64
CA LYS A 19 3.19 -26.66 3.52
C LYS A 19 3.14 -28.04 2.87
N ASP A 20 3.40 -28.11 1.56
CA ASP A 20 3.35 -29.35 0.78
C ASP A 20 4.61 -30.18 0.94
N ILE A 21 5.77 -29.51 0.99
CA ILE A 21 7.09 -30.13 1.07
C ILE A 21 7.73 -29.76 2.41
N LYS A 22 8.51 -30.70 2.96
CA LYS A 22 9.25 -30.53 4.22
C LYS A 22 10.58 -29.80 3.97
N LYS A 23 11.69 -30.38 4.44
CA LYS A 23 13.02 -29.76 4.43
C LYS A 23 13.48 -29.43 3.01
N GLY A 24 14.13 -28.27 2.84
CA GLY A 24 14.77 -27.85 1.59
C GLY A 24 13.90 -27.04 0.63
N PHE A 25 12.58 -26.99 0.83
CA PHE A 25 11.70 -26.13 0.03
C PHE A 25 11.39 -24.83 0.77
N TYR A 26 11.95 -23.73 0.29
CA TYR A 26 11.64 -22.38 0.77
C TYR A 26 10.90 -21.59 -0.32
N LYS A 27 9.78 -20.98 0.04
CA LYS A 27 9.00 -20.10 -0.84
C LYS A 27 8.64 -18.82 -0.08
N GLY A 28 9.00 -17.67 -0.65
CA GLY A 28 8.70 -16.36 -0.05
C GLY A 28 7.22 -15.98 -0.15
N THR A 29 6.81 -15.01 0.67
CA THR A 29 5.42 -14.51 0.78
C THR A 29 5.24 -13.08 0.28
N GLY A 30 6.24 -12.51 -0.41
CA GLY A 30 6.21 -11.11 -0.84
C GLY A 30 6.55 -10.10 0.26
N SER A 31 7.07 -10.54 1.41
CA SER A 31 7.41 -9.66 2.53
C SER A 31 8.59 -8.70 2.25
N GLY A 32 9.33 -8.87 1.15
CA GLY A 32 10.48 -8.05 0.79
C GLY A 32 11.76 -8.39 1.56
N SER A 33 12.91 -7.92 1.06
CA SER A 33 14.23 -8.10 1.69
C SER A 33 14.54 -6.95 2.65
N MET A 34 14.65 -7.25 3.95
CA MET A 34 14.95 -6.26 5.00
C MET A 34 16.45 -6.18 5.33
N GLY A 35 17.30 -6.83 4.54
CA GLY A 35 18.72 -6.99 4.83
C GLY A 35 19.34 -8.11 4.00
N SER A 36 20.35 -8.78 4.55
CA SER A 36 21.14 -9.80 3.87
C SER A 36 21.49 -10.98 4.78
N HIS A 37 21.52 -12.19 4.22
CA HIS A 37 22.10 -13.36 4.90
C HIS A 37 23.61 -13.19 5.05
N THR A 38 24.17 -13.74 6.12
CA THR A 38 25.63 -13.80 6.33
C THR A 38 26.18 -15.15 5.87
N LYS A 39 27.52 -15.25 5.73
CA LYS A 39 28.20 -16.51 5.39
C LYS A 39 27.98 -17.64 6.41
N TRP A 40 27.51 -17.31 7.61
CA TRP A 40 27.28 -18.26 8.70
C TRP A 40 25.80 -18.65 8.87
N GLY A 41 24.94 -18.28 7.90
CA GLY A 41 23.51 -18.60 7.95
C GLY A 41 22.67 -17.67 8.84
N THR A 42 23.26 -16.65 9.47
CA THR A 42 22.51 -15.61 10.18
C THR A 42 21.95 -14.54 9.23
N TYR A 43 21.20 -13.58 9.76
CA TYR A 43 20.62 -12.48 8.97
C TYR A 43 20.99 -11.12 9.57
N LYS A 44 21.50 -10.20 8.74
CA LYS A 44 21.82 -8.82 9.13
C LYS A 44 20.77 -7.87 8.56
N ILE A 45 20.10 -7.12 9.43
CA ILE A 45 19.06 -6.14 9.07
C ILE A 45 19.72 -4.85 8.54
N ASP A 46 19.19 -4.32 7.44
CA ASP A 46 19.48 -2.94 6.98
C ASP A 46 18.27 -2.06 7.31
N TRP A 47 18.42 -1.21 8.33
CA TRP A 47 17.35 -0.33 8.81
C TRP A 47 16.83 0.65 7.76
N ARG A 48 17.61 0.96 6.71
CA ARG A 48 17.15 1.81 5.58
C ARG A 48 16.09 1.13 4.72
N LYS A 49 16.00 -0.21 4.78
CA LYS A 49 15.02 -1.02 4.03
C LYS A 49 13.80 -1.38 4.89
N VAL A 50 13.86 -1.14 6.19
CA VAL A 50 12.77 -1.43 7.11
C VAL A 50 11.66 -0.40 6.91
N ARG A 51 10.46 -0.87 6.57
CA ARG A 51 9.28 -0.01 6.39
C ARG A 51 8.80 0.51 7.73
N THR A 52 8.50 1.79 7.79
CA THR A 52 7.82 2.45 8.92
C THR A 52 6.49 3.02 8.47
N TYR A 53 5.55 3.17 9.41
CA TYR A 53 4.28 3.86 9.18
C TYR A 53 4.33 5.19 9.93
N VAL A 54 4.42 6.29 9.20
CA VAL A 54 4.50 7.64 9.78
C VAL A 54 3.11 8.08 10.20
N VAL A 55 2.86 8.13 11.50
CA VAL A 55 1.61 8.65 12.07
C VAL A 55 1.73 10.18 12.18
N PRO A 56 0.79 10.97 11.61
CA PRO A 56 0.80 12.41 11.76
C PRO A 56 0.74 12.85 13.22
N LYS A 57 1.41 13.97 13.54
CA LYS A 57 1.25 14.59 14.85
C LYS A 57 -0.20 15.01 15.06
N ASN A 58 -0.70 14.87 16.29
CA ASN A 58 -2.03 15.29 16.71
C ASN A 58 -3.19 14.61 15.95
N LEU A 59 -2.97 13.42 15.38
CA LEU A 59 -4.02 12.65 14.70
C LEU A 59 -5.23 12.39 15.62
N ALA A 60 -5.03 12.23 16.93
CA ALA A 60 -6.10 12.02 17.89
C ALA A 60 -6.94 13.27 18.18
N GLU A 61 -6.42 14.47 17.87
CA GLU A 61 -7.09 15.76 18.11
C GLU A 61 -7.91 16.22 16.90
N THR A 62 -7.76 15.55 15.75
CA THR A 62 -8.48 15.92 14.53
C THR A 62 -9.98 15.71 14.69
N LYS A 63 -10.77 16.64 14.13
CA LYS A 63 -12.23 16.52 14.05
C LYS A 63 -12.69 15.70 12.84
N LEU A 64 -11.77 15.36 11.93
CA LEU A 64 -12.08 14.59 10.73
C LEU A 64 -12.37 13.13 11.10
N THR A 65 -13.46 12.60 10.57
CA THR A 65 -13.88 11.20 10.78
C THR A 65 -13.99 10.50 9.43
N PRO A 66 -14.00 9.14 9.38
CA PRO A 66 -14.20 8.41 8.12
C PRO A 66 -15.61 8.56 7.53
N PHE A 67 -16.52 9.28 8.19
CA PHE A 67 -17.90 9.48 7.76
C PHE A 67 -18.24 10.96 7.61
N VAL A 68 -19.21 11.23 6.74
CA VAL A 68 -19.81 12.55 6.53
C VAL A 68 -21.31 12.43 6.83
N THR A 69 -21.93 13.51 7.29
CA THR A 69 -23.37 13.55 7.53
C THR A 69 -24.15 13.37 6.23
N LYS A 70 -25.24 12.57 6.26
CA LYS A 70 -26.13 12.38 5.11
C LYS A 70 -26.89 13.65 4.71
N LYS A 71 -26.91 14.68 5.57
CA LYS A 71 -27.51 15.99 5.26
C LYS A 71 -26.68 16.79 4.24
N MET A 72 -25.42 16.40 4.03
CA MET A 72 -24.55 17.04 3.06
C MET A 72 -24.66 16.29 1.73
N GLU A 73 -25.14 16.99 0.69
CA GLU A 73 -25.20 16.43 -0.65
C GLU A 73 -23.78 16.25 -1.23
N PRO A 74 -23.49 15.13 -1.92
CA PRO A 74 -22.20 14.92 -2.58
C PRO A 74 -21.94 15.95 -3.67
N ILE A 75 -20.70 16.48 -3.71
CA ILE A 75 -20.27 17.46 -4.72
C ILE A 75 -19.39 16.77 -5.76
N ASN A 76 -19.75 16.90 -7.05
CA ASN A 76 -18.94 16.41 -8.17
C ASN A 76 -17.99 17.49 -8.69
N GLY A 77 -16.68 17.21 -8.70
CA GLY A 77 -15.65 18.22 -8.98
C GLY A 77 -15.45 18.60 -10.45
N PHE A 78 -15.86 17.77 -11.42
CA PHE A 78 -15.47 17.97 -12.83
C PHE A 78 -16.08 19.21 -13.49
N GLY A 79 -17.21 19.73 -12.96
CA GLY A 79 -17.90 20.91 -13.50
C GLY A 79 -17.52 22.25 -12.85
N GLN A 80 -16.60 22.25 -11.87
CA GLN A 80 -16.23 23.46 -11.12
C GLN A 80 -14.99 24.18 -11.66
N TYR A 81 -14.27 23.57 -12.60
CA TYR A 81 -13.03 24.11 -13.12
C TYR A 81 -13.26 24.80 -14.46
N ARG A 82 -12.70 26.02 -14.60
CA ARG A 82 -12.86 26.87 -15.80
C ARG A 82 -12.07 26.37 -17.01
N ASP A 83 -11.02 25.58 -16.75
CA ASP A 83 -10.11 25.07 -17.76
C ASP A 83 -10.42 23.60 -18.08
N ARG A 84 -10.18 23.18 -19.33
CA ARG A 84 -10.31 21.80 -19.81
C ARG A 84 -9.38 20.84 -19.07
N ALA A 85 -8.22 21.32 -18.61
CA ALA A 85 -7.32 20.52 -17.78
C ALA A 85 -7.87 20.28 -16.34
N GLY A 86 -8.92 21.00 -15.96
CA GLY A 86 -9.69 20.78 -14.74
C GLY A 86 -8.84 20.81 -13.47
N PRO A 87 -8.96 19.82 -12.56
CA PRO A 87 -8.19 19.77 -11.31
C PRO A 87 -6.67 19.61 -11.51
N LYS A 88 -6.23 19.30 -12.74
CA LYS A 88 -4.81 19.14 -13.07
C LYS A 88 -4.23 20.36 -13.80
N SER A 89 -4.98 21.46 -13.93
CA SER A 89 -4.51 22.66 -14.61
C SER A 89 -3.37 23.33 -13.82
N PRO A 90 -2.18 23.49 -14.41
CA PRO A 90 -1.06 24.16 -13.74
C PRO A 90 -1.31 25.66 -13.56
N GLN A 91 -2.03 26.29 -14.50
CA GLN A 91 -2.35 27.71 -14.45
C GLN A 91 -3.31 28.02 -13.29
N LEU A 92 -4.40 27.23 -13.15
CA LEU A 92 -5.33 27.40 -12.03
C LEU A 92 -4.65 27.17 -10.67
N TYR A 93 -3.71 26.22 -10.59
CA TYR A 93 -2.92 26.01 -9.38
C TYR A 93 -2.04 27.23 -9.07
N LEU A 94 -1.31 27.76 -10.05
CA LEU A 94 -0.43 28.92 -9.87
C LEU A 94 -1.21 30.17 -9.47
N ASP A 95 -2.36 30.41 -10.10
CA ASP A 95 -3.20 31.57 -9.80
C ASP A 95 -3.78 31.47 -8.38
N ARG A 96 -4.21 30.27 -7.96
CA ARG A 96 -4.67 30.01 -6.59
C ARG A 96 -3.55 30.23 -5.58
N TRP A 97 -2.34 29.71 -5.85
CA TRP A 97 -1.18 29.90 -4.98
C TRP A 97 -0.82 31.39 -4.84
N LYS A 98 -0.78 32.16 -5.94
CA LYS A 98 -0.54 33.61 -5.88
C LYS A 98 -1.58 34.35 -5.04
N ALA A 99 -2.83 33.93 -5.12
CA ALA A 99 -3.93 34.55 -4.37
C ALA A 99 -3.91 34.19 -2.87
N GLU A 100 -3.58 32.93 -2.53
CA GLU A 100 -3.66 32.43 -1.14
C GLU A 100 -2.34 32.57 -0.37
N ASN A 101 -1.18 32.43 -1.03
CA ASN A 101 0.10 32.18 -0.36
C ASN A 101 1.34 32.61 -1.17
N GLY A 102 1.29 33.74 -1.89
CA GLY A 102 2.35 34.15 -2.84
C GLY A 102 3.72 34.56 -2.26
N LEU A 103 3.98 34.31 -0.97
CA LEU A 103 5.19 34.70 -0.24
C LEU A 103 5.97 33.52 0.37
N ASP A 104 5.52 32.29 0.11
CA ASP A 104 6.07 31.05 0.68
C ASP A 104 7.39 30.58 0.03
#